data_AF-A0A0C9T5E6-F1
#
_entry.id   AF-A0A0C9T5E6-F1
#
_cell.length_a   1.000
_cell.length_b   1.000
_cell.length_c   1.000
_cell.angle_alpha   90.00
_cell.angle_beta   90.00
_cell.angle_gamma   90.00
#
_symmetry.space_group_name_H-M   'P 1'
#
loop_
_entity.id
_entity.type
_entity.pdbx_description
1 polymer ?
#
loop_
_entity_poly.entity_id
_entity_poly.type
_entity_poly.pdbx_seq_one_letter_code
_entity_poly.pdbx_strand_id
1 'polypeptide(L)'
;KKVVILSILMHSTNRKSNGLQSLSGIFLQSTHTPQKVIETLARMGISVSVDAIHAAVQSLSAESHCAIQQLGRTLLAAYAYDNFDVDLKTTNPTVEKSTDTLKHLTSGLLFPL
;
A
#
# COMPACT_ATOMS: atom_id res chain seq x y z
N LYS A 1 -5.62 9.08 6.82
CA LYS A 1 -4.71 8.36 5.88
C LYS A 1 -5.21 8.39 4.43
N LYS A 2 -6.41 7.87 4.10
CA LYS A 2 -6.96 7.91 2.72
C LYS A 2 -6.94 9.31 2.07
N VAL A 3 -7.41 10.33 2.81
CA VAL A 3 -7.42 11.73 2.35
C VAL A 3 -6.01 12.27 2.05
N VAL A 4 -5.00 11.87 2.83
CA VAL A 4 -3.61 12.31 2.62
C VAL A 4 -3.03 11.69 1.33
N ILE A 5 -3.29 10.41 1.09
CA ILE A 5 -2.88 9.72 -0.15
C ILE A 5 -3.54 10.37 -1.37
N LEU A 6 -4.83 10.67 -1.27
CA LEU A 6 -5.59 11.39 -2.29
C LEU A 6 -5.01 12.79 -2.55
N SER A 7 -4.70 13.56 -1.51
CA SER A 7 -4.10 14.90 -1.65
C SER A 7 -2.70 14.87 -2.27
N ILE A 8 -1.87 13.87 -1.93
CA ILE A 8 -0.53 13.71 -2.51
C ILE A 8 -0.63 13.38 -4.01
N LEU A 9 -1.52 12.46 -4.40
CA LEU A 9 -1.73 12.09 -5.81
C LEU A 9 -2.36 13.23 -6.62
N MET A 10 -3.26 14.00 -6.00
CA MET A 10 -3.88 15.19 -6.60
C MET A 10 -2.93 16.39 -6.70
N HIS A 11 -1.84 16.38 -5.92
CA HIS A 11 -0.78 17.38 -6.00
C HIS A 11 0.32 16.97 -6.99
N SER A 12 0.66 15.67 -7.07
CA SER A 12 1.68 15.16 -8.01
C SER A 12 1.17 15.03 -9.44
N THR A 13 -0.14 14.85 -9.63
CA THR A 13 -0.79 14.81 -10.93
C THR A 13 -1.65 16.06 -11.05
N ASN A 14 -1.53 16.77 -12.18
CA ASN A 14 -2.34 17.90 -12.63
C ASN A 14 -3.66 18.05 -11.83
N ARG A 15 -3.95 19.25 -11.29
CA ARG A 15 -5.04 19.64 -10.37
C ARG A 15 -6.47 19.11 -10.68
N LYS A 16 -6.64 18.41 -11.81
CA LYS A 16 -7.81 17.69 -12.33
C LYS A 16 -7.82 16.17 -12.06
N SER A 17 -6.77 15.55 -11.52
CA SER A 17 -6.81 14.11 -11.22
C SER A 17 -7.81 13.84 -10.10
N ASN A 18 -8.85 13.06 -10.40
CA ASN A 18 -9.90 12.77 -9.45
C ASN A 18 -9.49 11.58 -8.55
N GLY A 19 -10.11 11.49 -7.38
CA GLY A 19 -9.80 10.42 -6.43
C GLY A 19 -10.04 9.00 -6.97
N LEU A 20 -10.88 8.87 -8.00
CA LEU A 20 -11.12 7.60 -8.69
C LEU A 20 -9.90 7.15 -9.50
N GLN A 21 -9.28 8.04 -10.29
CA GLN A 21 -8.04 7.73 -11.04
C GLN A 21 -6.91 7.30 -10.11
N SER A 22 -6.80 7.96 -8.95
CA SER A 22 -5.85 7.63 -7.90
C SER A 22 -6.10 6.23 -7.32
N LEU A 23 -7.35 5.92 -7.01
CA LEU A 23 -7.75 4.59 -6.49
C LEU A 23 -7.51 3.50 -7.54
N SER A 24 -7.89 3.75 -8.79
CA SER A 24 -7.66 2.83 -9.91
C SER A 24 -6.18 2.53 -10.10
N GLY A 25 -5.31 3.55 -10.08
CA GLY A 25 -3.88 3.36 -10.22
C GLY A 25 -3.26 2.56 -9.08
N ILE A 26 -3.58 2.89 -7.83
CA ILE A 26 -3.12 2.12 -6.66
C ILE A 26 -3.61 0.68 -6.73
N PHE A 27 -4.87 0.46 -7.10
CA PHE A 27 -5.44 -0.88 -7.23
C PHE A 27 -4.70 -1.69 -8.29
N LEU A 28 -4.49 -1.15 -9.48
CA LEU A 28 -3.77 -1.83 -10.56
C LEU A 28 -2.32 -2.14 -10.18
N GLN A 29 -1.65 -1.24 -9.48
CA GLN A 29 -0.32 -1.50 -8.93
C GLN A 29 -0.34 -2.65 -7.91
N SER A 30 -1.35 -2.70 -7.03
CA SER A 30 -1.47 -3.72 -6.00
C SER A 30 -1.76 -5.13 -6.55
N THR A 31 -2.37 -5.23 -7.73
CA THR A 31 -2.63 -6.51 -8.41
C THR A 31 -1.49 -6.93 -9.35
N HIS A 32 -0.30 -6.32 -9.22
CA HIS A 32 0.85 -6.57 -10.09
C HIS A 32 0.54 -6.38 -11.59
N THR A 33 -0.33 -5.42 -11.92
CA THR A 33 -0.63 -5.10 -13.32
C THR A 33 0.64 -4.63 -14.03
N PRO A 34 0.94 -5.11 -15.26
CA PRO A 34 2.12 -4.67 -15.99
C PRO A 34 2.18 -3.15 -16.13
N GLN A 35 3.36 -2.56 -15.90
CA GLN A 35 3.57 -1.11 -15.90
C GLN A 35 3.05 -0.43 -17.18
N LYS A 36 3.25 -1.08 -18.34
CA LYS A 36 2.77 -0.59 -19.63
C LYS A 36 1.24 -0.42 -19.68
N VAL A 37 0.50 -1.31 -19.02
CA VAL A 37 -0.98 -1.25 -18.94
C VAL A 37 -1.41 -0.07 -18.08
N ILE A 38 -0.80 0.08 -16.90
CA ILE A 38 -1.08 1.21 -16.00
C ILE A 38 -0.79 2.54 -16.71
N GLU A 39 0.35 2.64 -17.40
CA GLU A 39 0.75 3.82 -18.14
C GLU A 39 -0.19 4.12 -19.33
N THR A 40 -0.71 3.10 -19.99
CA THR A 40 -1.71 3.26 -21.06
C THR A 40 -3.02 3.80 -20.49
N LEU A 41 -3.49 3.25 -19.37
CA LEU A 41 -4.70 3.72 -18.67
C LEU A 41 -4.52 5.14 -18.11
N ALA A 42 -3.31 5.50 -17.70
CA ALA A 42 -2.99 6.85 -17.28
C ALA A 42 -3.12 7.86 -18.43
N ARG A 43 -2.61 7.51 -19.61
CA ARG A 43 -2.77 8.32 -20.83
C ARG A 43 -4.22 8.43 -21.30
N MET A 44 -5.06 7.42 -21.00
CA MET A 44 -6.51 7.46 -21.23
C MET A 44 -7.28 8.26 -20.16
N GLY A 45 -6.61 8.73 -19.10
CA GLY A 45 -7.26 9.43 -17.99
C GLY A 45 -8.11 8.52 -17.10
N ILE A 46 -7.83 7.22 -17.06
CA ILE A 46 -8.52 6.24 -16.22
C ILE A 46 -7.76 5.99 -14.91
N SER A 47 -6.44 6.14 -14.95
CA SER A 47 -5.52 5.91 -13.83
C SER A 47 -4.57 7.11 -13.65
N VAL A 48 -3.90 7.18 -12.50
CA VAL A 48 -2.64 7.94 -12.36
C VAL A 48 -1.48 7.18 -12.99
N SER A 49 -0.40 7.88 -13.36
CA SER A 49 0.81 7.27 -13.90
C SER A 49 1.54 6.45 -12.85
N VAL A 50 2.40 5.55 -13.30
CA VAL A 50 3.20 4.71 -12.40
C VAL A 50 4.15 5.56 -11.56
N ASP A 51 4.73 6.61 -12.15
CA ASP A 51 5.60 7.54 -11.44
C ASP A 51 4.86 8.30 -10.34
N ALA A 52 3.61 8.69 -10.58
CA ALA A 52 2.77 9.32 -9.56
C ALA A 52 2.47 8.36 -8.40
N ILE A 53 2.24 7.08 -8.68
CA ILE A 53 2.05 6.05 -7.65
C ILE A 53 3.32 5.90 -6.83
N HIS A 54 4.49 5.76 -7.47
CA HIS A 54 5.77 5.63 -6.76
C HIS A 54 6.08 6.87 -5.91
N ALA A 55 5.89 8.08 -6.45
CA ALA A 55 6.07 9.32 -5.71
C ALA A 55 5.15 9.37 -4.48
N ALA A 56 3.88 9.01 -4.63
CA ALA A 56 2.95 9.00 -3.50
C ALA A 56 3.33 7.99 -2.41
N VAL A 57 3.78 6.79 -2.80
CA VAL A 57 4.28 5.78 -1.85
C VAL A 57 5.54 6.28 -1.13
N GLN A 58 6.49 6.87 -1.86
CA GLN A 58 7.72 7.44 -1.27
C GLN A 58 7.42 8.58 -0.30
N SER A 59 6.57 9.53 -0.70
CA SER A 59 6.16 10.64 0.18
C SER A 59 5.44 10.14 1.44
N LEU A 60 4.50 9.19 1.30
CA LEU A 60 3.80 8.62 2.45
C LEU A 60 4.76 7.86 3.36
N SER A 61 5.73 7.15 2.80
CA SER A 61 6.75 6.44 3.57
C SER A 61 7.64 7.39 4.35
N ALA A 62 8.09 8.49 3.73
CA ALA A 62 8.91 9.51 4.38
C ALA A 62 8.14 10.18 5.54
N GLU A 63 6.89 10.56 5.30
CA GLU A 63 6.03 11.15 6.33
C GLU A 63 5.75 10.18 7.47
N SER A 64 5.47 8.91 7.16
CA SER A 64 5.24 7.86 8.16
C SER A 64 6.49 7.62 9.00
N HIS A 65 7.68 7.61 8.38
CA HIS A 65 8.94 7.49 9.09
C HIS A 65 9.17 8.66 10.05
N CYS A 66 8.93 9.90 9.61
CA CYS A 66 8.98 11.08 10.47
C CYS A 66 8.02 10.97 11.66
N ALA A 67 6.76 10.59 11.39
CA ALA A 67 5.74 10.43 12.43
C ALA A 67 6.09 9.33 13.45
N ILE A 68 6.63 8.19 12.99
CA ILE A 68 7.09 7.10 13.88
C ILE A 68 8.24 7.58 14.75
N GLN A 69 9.21 8.30 14.19
CA GLN A 69 10.34 8.85 14.96
C GLN A 69 9.88 9.88 16.00
N GLN A 70 8.96 10.78 15.62
CA GLN A 70 8.38 11.75 16.54
C GLN A 70 7.63 11.05 17.67
N LEU A 71 6.83 10.03 17.37
CA LEU A 71 6.13 9.25 18.38
C LEU A 71 7.12 8.52 19.30
N GLY A 72 8.16 7.89 18.75
CA GLY A 72 9.20 7.21 19.53
C GLY A 72 9.91 8.15 20.51
N ARG A 73 10.16 9.41 20.10
CA ARG A 73 10.76 10.43 20.99
C ARG A 73 9.88 10.82 22.17
N THR A 74 8.56 10.61 22.10
CA THR A 74 7.67 10.88 23.24
C THR A 74 7.84 9.87 24.37
N LEU A 75 8.39 8.68 24.07
CA LEU A 75 8.44 7.54 25.01
C LEU A 75 7.05 7.12 25.54
N LEU A 76 5.97 7.47 24.82
CA LEU A 76 4.58 7.13 25.18
C LEU A 76 3.98 6.00 24.35
N ALA A 77 4.75 5.43 23.43
CA ALA A 77 4.29 4.34 22.59
C ALA A 77 5.41 3.33 22.32
N ALA A 78 5.06 2.05 22.36
CA ALA A 78 5.95 0.94 22.07
C ALA A 78 5.48 0.20 20.82
N TYR A 79 6.46 -0.18 19.99
CA TYR A 79 6.25 -0.97 18.79
C TYR A 79 6.74 -2.39 19.03
N ALA A 80 5.92 -3.38 18.67
CA ALA A 80 6.32 -4.78 18.61
C ALA A 80 6.20 -5.26 17.15
N TYR A 81 7.26 -5.87 16.64
CA TYR A 81 7.25 -6.54 15.35
C TYR A 81 7.38 -8.04 15.58
N ASP A 82 6.58 -8.81 14.88
CA ASP A 82 6.63 -10.27 14.93
C ASP A 82 6.47 -10.87 13.54
N ASN A 83 7.25 -11.91 13.26
CA ASN A 83 7.13 -12.73 12.07
C ASN A 83 6.45 -14.03 12.51
N PHE A 84 5.23 -14.25 12.04
CA PHE A 84 4.42 -15.38 12.45
C PHE A 84 3.96 -16.17 11.24
N ASP A 85 3.86 -17.48 11.44
CA ASP A 85 3.38 -18.40 10.43
C ASP A 85 1.90 -18.68 10.67
N VAL A 86 1.11 -18.57 9.61
CA VAL A 86 -0.32 -18.90 9.65
C VAL A 86 -0.58 -20.05 8.69
N ASP A 87 -1.16 -21.12 9.21
CA ASP A 87 -1.69 -22.20 8.40
C ASP A 87 -3.10 -21.83 7.92
N LEU A 88 -3.20 -21.27 6.72
CA LEU A 88 -4.47 -20.89 6.08
C LEU A 88 -5.05 -22.09 5.33
N LYS A 89 -5.76 -22.95 6.08
CA LYS A 89 -6.45 -24.11 5.52
C LYS A 89 -7.55 -23.68 4.55
N THR A 90 -7.52 -24.20 3.33
CA THR A 90 -8.56 -23.97 2.33
C THR A 90 -9.69 -24.97 2.51
N THR A 91 -10.94 -24.49 2.56
CA THR A 91 -12.12 -25.37 2.69
C THR A 91 -12.32 -26.27 1.47
N ASN A 92 -11.93 -25.79 0.28
CA ASN A 92 -12.03 -26.51 -0.99
C ASN A 92 -10.64 -26.62 -1.65
N PRO A 93 -10.01 -27.80 -1.67
CA PRO A 93 -8.73 -27.98 -2.36
C PRO A 93 -8.93 -27.87 -3.88
N THR A 94 -8.29 -26.89 -4.51
CA THR A 94 -8.11 -26.87 -5.97
C THR A 94 -6.89 -27.71 -6.35
N VAL A 95 -6.97 -28.42 -7.48
CA VAL A 95 -5.97 -29.41 -7.96
C VAL A 95 -4.54 -28.84 -8.04
N GLU A 96 -4.38 -27.52 -8.17
CA GLU A 96 -3.08 -26.87 -8.36
C GLU A 96 -2.36 -26.43 -7.06
N LYS A 97 -3.02 -26.43 -5.88
CA LYS A 97 -2.44 -25.86 -4.64
C LYS A 97 -2.78 -26.63 -3.35
N SER A 98 -2.85 -27.95 -3.41
CA SER A 98 -3.32 -28.75 -2.27
C SER A 98 -2.36 -28.86 -1.06
N THR A 99 -1.12 -28.36 -1.14
CA THR A 99 -0.09 -28.61 -0.09
C THR A 99 0.57 -27.37 0.51
N ASP A 100 0.37 -26.16 -0.02
CA ASP A 100 1.02 -24.94 0.46
C ASP A 100 0.05 -24.00 1.19
N THR A 101 -0.37 -24.43 2.38
CA THR A 101 -1.29 -23.69 3.27
C THR A 101 -0.57 -22.77 4.25
N LEU A 102 0.73 -23.00 4.49
CA LEU A 102 1.55 -22.16 5.36
C LEU A 102 1.81 -20.80 4.69
N LYS A 103 1.59 -19.72 5.44
CA LYS A 103 1.88 -18.36 5.02
C LYS A 103 2.77 -17.68 6.06
N HIS A 104 3.91 -17.20 5.60
CA HIS A 104 4.84 -16.40 6.38
C HIS A 104 4.41 -14.94 6.33
N LEU A 105 4.06 -14.37 7.48
CA LEU A 105 3.55 -13.00 7.59
C LEU A 105 4.37 -12.20 8.61
N THR A 106 4.46 -10.89 8.38
CA THR A 106 5.04 -9.94 9.34
C THR A 106 3.94 -9.02 9.83
N SER A 107 3.81 -8.87 11.14
CA SER A 107 2.89 -7.91 11.77
C SER A 107 3.66 -6.89 12.61
N GLY A 108 3.08 -5.69 12.73
CA GLY A 108 3.53 -4.65 13.63
C GLY A 108 2.37 -4.19 14.52
N LEU A 109 2.59 -4.18 15.83
CA LEU A 109 1.64 -3.69 16.83
C LEU A 109 2.20 -2.42 17.48
N LEU A 110 1.33 -1.44 17.71
CA LEU A 110 1.62 -0.22 18.47
C LEU A 110 0.72 -0.18 19.70
N PHE A 111 1.30 -0.02 20.89
CA PHE A 111 0.57 0.12 22.14
C PHE A 111 1.07 1.32 22.95
N PRO A 112 0.19 1.98 23.73
CA PRO A 112 0.61 3.03 24.64
C PRO A 112 1.52 2.47 25.74
N LEU A 113 2.46 3.29 26.22
CA LEU A 113 3.30 3.00 27.39
C LEU A 113 2.67 3.55 28.67
#